data_AF-A0A7C9H498-F1
#
_entry.id   AF-A0A7C9H498-F1
#
_cell.length_a   1.000
_cell.length_b   1.000
_cell.length_c   1.000
_cell.angle_alpha   90.00
_cell.angle_beta   90.00
_cell.angle_gamma   90.00
#
_symmetry.space_group_name_H-M   'P 1'
#
loop_
_entity.id
_entity.type
_entity.pdbx_description
1 polymer ?
#
loop_
_entity_poly.entity_id
_entity_poly.type
_entity_poly.pdbx_seq_one_letter_code
_entity_poly.pdbx_strand_id
1 'polypeptide(L)'
;MFENAGTKALSIVKVYVVFELIATFIIGLVYSIQRATPDKYSMYYEYSDTSNFKTGTFFLSLLVLALILFFEYVMGIFMVAFCQMMEDVHSMKEEKVASECKYNDNGVLKSEEERENEIISNGGWKCPDCNRIHPAYETSCVCGRNKGTD
;
A
#
# COMPACT_ATOMS: atom_id res chain seq x y z
N MET A 1 1.29 14.67 10.08
CA MET A 1 0.31 14.65 8.96
C MET A 1 0.34 13.33 8.16
N PHE A 2 1.39 12.49 8.28
CA PHE A 2 1.53 11.21 7.56
C PHE A 2 0.89 9.99 8.25
N GLU A 3 0.62 10.06 9.55
CA GLU A 3 -0.05 9.00 10.33
C GLU A 3 -1.45 8.63 9.80
N ASN A 4 -2.06 9.56 9.05
CA ASN A 4 -3.39 9.39 8.45
C ASN A 4 -3.35 8.79 7.02
N ALA A 5 -2.17 8.52 6.46
CA ALA A 5 -2.02 7.98 5.10
C ALA A 5 -1.87 6.45 5.08
N GLY A 6 -1.10 5.89 6.02
CA GLY A 6 -0.91 4.43 6.15
C GLY A 6 -2.20 3.70 6.53
N THR A 7 -2.90 4.17 7.56
CA THR A 7 -4.18 3.61 8.02
C THR A 7 -5.25 3.64 6.92
N LYS A 8 -5.24 4.67 6.07
CA LYS A 8 -6.14 4.75 4.90
C LYS A 8 -5.77 3.73 3.83
N ALA A 9 -4.49 3.54 3.55
CA ALA A 9 -4.02 2.54 2.58
C ALA A 9 -4.37 1.12 3.02
N LEU A 10 -4.15 0.76 4.29
CA LEU A 10 -4.52 -0.54 4.82
C LEU A 10 -6.03 -0.80 4.76
N SER A 11 -6.84 0.22 5.05
CA SER A 11 -8.30 0.14 4.94
C SER A 11 -8.75 -0.12 3.50
N ILE A 12 -8.14 0.56 2.52
CA ILE A 12 -8.42 0.36 1.09
C ILE A 12 -8.08 -1.07 0.65
N VAL A 13 -6.93 -1.61 1.08
CA VAL A 13 -6.52 -2.98 0.73
C VAL A 13 -7.52 -4.01 1.27
N LYS A 14 -8.00 -3.85 2.50
CA LYS A 14 -9.04 -4.73 3.07
C LYS A 14 -10.33 -4.72 2.26
N VAL A 15 -10.78 -3.52 1.84
CA VAL A 15 -11.98 -3.38 1.00
C VAL A 15 -11.77 -4.01 -0.37
N TYR A 16 -10.58 -3.83 -0.96
CA TYR A 16 -10.23 -4.43 -2.24
C TYR A 16 -10.28 -5.96 -2.21
N VAL A 17 -9.68 -6.59 -1.20
CA VAL A 17 -9.70 -8.05 -1.04
C VAL A 17 -11.12 -8.60 -0.94
N VAL A 18 -12.00 -7.91 -0.20
CA VAL A 18 -13.42 -8.30 -0.10
C VAL A 18 -14.13 -8.14 -1.44
N PHE A 19 -13.85 -7.05 -2.17
CA PHE A 19 -14.44 -6.80 -3.48
C PHE A 19 -14.02 -7.87 -4.51
N GLU A 20 -12.74 -8.25 -4.55
CA GLU A 20 -12.27 -9.30 -5.45
C GLU A 20 -12.93 -10.64 -5.15
N LEU A 21 -13.02 -11.06 -3.88
CA LEU A 21 -13.73 -12.29 -3.51
C LEU A 21 -15.18 -12.31 -4.00
N ILE A 22 -15.89 -11.18 -3.89
CA ILE A 22 -17.27 -11.05 -4.38
C ILE A 22 -17.30 -11.14 -5.91
N ALA A 23 -16.41 -10.44 -6.61
CA ALA A 23 -16.32 -10.47 -8.06
C ALA A 23 -16.01 -11.88 -8.59
N THR A 24 -15.02 -12.55 -8.01
CA THR A 24 -14.63 -13.92 -8.35
C THR A 24 -15.78 -14.90 -8.09
N PHE A 25 -16.51 -14.74 -6.99
CA PHE A 25 -17.70 -15.55 -6.71
C PHE A 25 -18.79 -15.38 -7.78
N ILE A 26 -19.12 -14.13 -8.16
CA ILE A 26 -20.16 -13.86 -9.17
C ILE A 26 -19.75 -14.42 -10.53
N ILE A 27 -18.52 -14.11 -10.98
CA ILE A 27 -18.01 -14.58 -12.28
C ILE A 27 -17.94 -16.11 -12.30
N GLY A 28 -17.43 -16.71 -11.22
CA GLY A 28 -17.34 -18.15 -11.05
C GLY A 28 -18.69 -18.83 -11.08
N LEU A 29 -19.71 -18.28 -10.41
CA LEU A 29 -21.06 -18.80 -10.44
C LEU A 29 -21.68 -18.75 -11.84
N VAL A 30 -21.53 -17.62 -12.55
CA VAL A 30 -22.01 -17.47 -13.93
C VAL A 30 -21.33 -18.51 -14.83
N TYR A 31 -20.01 -18.66 -14.69
CA TYR A 31 -19.24 -19.67 -15.43
C TYR A 31 -19.70 -21.10 -15.13
N SER A 32 -19.96 -21.43 -13.87
CA SER A 32 -20.49 -22.72 -13.45
C SER A 32 -21.84 -23.04 -14.10
N ILE A 33 -22.75 -22.06 -14.14
CA ILE A 33 -24.06 -22.21 -14.78
C ILE A 33 -23.90 -22.40 -16.28
N GLN A 34 -23.12 -21.55 -16.95
CA GLN A 34 -22.87 -21.62 -18.39
C GLN A 34 -22.29 -22.97 -18.80
N ARG A 35 -21.32 -23.48 -18.04
CA ARG A 35 -20.68 -24.76 -18.31
C ARG A 35 -21.62 -25.95 -18.15
N ALA A 36 -22.61 -25.83 -17.27
CA ALA A 36 -23.60 -26.87 -17.02
C ALA A 36 -24.82 -26.79 -17.96
N THR A 37 -25.06 -25.64 -18.59
CA THR A 37 -26.06 -25.49 -19.64
C THR A 37 -25.50 -25.92 -20.99
N PRO A 38 -26.08 -26.92 -21.68
CA PRO A 38 -25.65 -27.27 -23.03
C PRO A 38 -25.98 -26.14 -24.03
N ASP A 39 -25.02 -25.81 -24.90
CA ASP A 39 -25.24 -24.86 -26.00
C ASP A 39 -26.25 -25.42 -27.02
N LYS A 40 -27.29 -24.64 -27.33
CA LYS A 40 -28.25 -24.94 -28.41
C LYS A 40 -27.71 -24.55 -29.80
N TYR A 41 -26.43 -24.80 -30.09
CA TYR A 41 -25.83 -24.56 -31.40
C TYR A 41 -25.31 -25.86 -32.01
N SER A 42 -26.21 -26.77 -32.35
CA SER A 42 -25.94 -27.81 -33.35
C SER A 42 -27.07 -27.85 -34.37
N MET A 43 -26.83 -27.14 -35.48
CA MET A 43 -27.60 -27.25 -36.71
C MET A 43 -27.09 -28.48 -37.46
N TYR A 44 -27.55 -29.69 -37.11
CA TYR A 44 -27.62 -30.93 -37.92
C TYR A 44 -27.69 -32.16 -36.99
N TYR A 45 -28.86 -32.85 -37.02
CA TYR A 45 -29.23 -34.18 -36.44
C TYR A 45 -28.78 -34.45 -34.99
N GLU A 46 -29.61 -34.82 -34.01
CA GLU A 46 -30.55 -35.94 -33.97
C GLU A 46 -31.41 -35.77 -32.69
N TYR A 47 -32.69 -36.15 -32.76
CA TYR A 47 -33.68 -36.01 -31.69
C TYR A 47 -33.49 -37.08 -30.60
N SER A 48 -32.82 -36.71 -29.50
CA SER A 48 -33.01 -37.13 -28.10
C SER A 48 -31.72 -36.75 -27.35
N ASP A 49 -31.67 -35.70 -26.55
CA ASP A 49 -32.19 -35.73 -25.19
C ASP A 49 -32.56 -34.32 -24.74
N THR A 50 -33.52 -34.22 -23.85
CA THR A 50 -34.05 -32.96 -23.32
C THR A 50 -32.93 -32.05 -22.79
N SER A 51 -33.23 -30.75 -22.73
CA SER A 51 -32.43 -29.66 -22.15
C SER A 51 -32.03 -29.91 -20.69
N ASN A 52 -31.28 -30.96 -20.42
CA ASN A 52 -30.96 -31.46 -19.11
C ASN A 52 -29.67 -30.78 -18.70
N PHE A 53 -29.80 -29.88 -17.73
CA PHE A 53 -28.68 -29.28 -17.03
C PHE A 53 -27.68 -30.38 -16.61
N LYS A 54 -26.41 -30.23 -16.97
CA LYS A 54 -25.35 -31.19 -16.65
C LYS A 54 -24.91 -31.01 -15.20
N THR A 55 -25.73 -31.51 -14.28
CA THR A 55 -25.57 -31.39 -12.82
C THR A 55 -24.19 -31.81 -12.32
N GLY A 56 -23.62 -32.90 -12.85
CA GLY A 56 -22.26 -33.33 -12.46
C GLY A 56 -21.18 -32.30 -12.80
N THR A 57 -21.25 -31.69 -13.99
CA THR A 57 -20.31 -30.64 -14.40
C THR A 57 -20.50 -29.35 -13.62
N PHE A 58 -21.73 -29.04 -13.22
CA PHE A 58 -22.03 -27.92 -12.33
C PHE A 58 -21.35 -28.10 -10.98
N PHE A 59 -21.54 -29.24 -10.31
CA PHE A 59 -20.92 -29.49 -9.00
C PHE A 59 -19.39 -29.55 -9.07
N LEU A 60 -18.83 -30.11 -10.14
CA LEU A 60 -17.37 -30.09 -10.35
C LEU A 60 -16.85 -28.64 -10.48
N SER A 61 -17.56 -27.80 -11.25
CA SER A 61 -17.18 -26.39 -11.39
C SER A 61 -17.34 -25.59 -10.09
N LEU A 62 -18.36 -25.88 -9.28
CA LEU A 62 -18.53 -25.29 -7.95
C LEU A 62 -17.41 -25.71 -6.99
N LEU A 63 -16.96 -26.97 -7.07
CA LEU A 63 -15.82 -27.44 -6.29
C LEU A 63 -14.53 -26.70 -6.66
N VAL A 64 -14.30 -26.50 -7.97
CA VAL A 64 -13.16 -25.69 -8.44
C VAL A 64 -13.29 -24.24 -7.98
N LEU A 65 -14.48 -23.64 -8.08
CA LEU A 65 -14.73 -22.28 -7.58
C LEU A 65 -14.45 -22.16 -6.07
N ALA A 66 -14.89 -23.13 -5.28
CA ALA A 66 -14.62 -23.15 -3.85
C ALA A 66 -13.12 -23.22 -3.54
N LEU A 67 -12.35 -24.00 -4.30
CA LEU A 67 -10.89 -24.04 -4.17
C LEU A 67 -10.26 -22.69 -4.54
N ILE A 68 -10.69 -22.07 -5.63
CA ILE A 68 -10.19 -20.74 -6.05
C ILE A 68 -10.45 -19.71 -4.96
N LEU A 69 -11.68 -19.63 -4.45
CA LEU A 69 -12.06 -18.69 -3.38
C LEU A 69 -11.27 -18.94 -2.09
N PHE A 70 -10.98 -20.21 -1.77
CA PHE A 70 -10.15 -20.55 -0.62
C PHE A 70 -8.72 -20.00 -0.79
N PHE A 71 -8.09 -20.21 -1.95
CA PHE A 71 -6.75 -19.69 -2.22
C PHE A 71 -6.72 -18.15 -2.24
N GLU A 72 -7.70 -17.53 -2.88
CA GLU A 72 -7.84 -16.07 -2.94
C GLU A 72 -8.01 -15.47 -1.55
N TYR A 73 -8.84 -16.08 -0.69
CA TYR A 73 -9.00 -15.68 0.71
C TYR A 73 -7.69 -15.77 1.50
N VAL A 74 -6.97 -16.89 1.37
CA VAL A 74 -5.69 -17.09 2.06
C VAL A 74 -4.66 -16.07 1.58
N MET A 75 -4.53 -15.85 0.26
CA MET A 75 -3.64 -14.85 -0.32
C MET A 75 -4.02 -13.42 0.10
N GLY A 76 -5.31 -13.13 0.20
CA GLY A 76 -5.83 -11.85 0.70
C GLY A 76 -5.43 -11.59 2.15
N ILE A 77 -5.49 -12.60 3.03
CA ILE A 77 -4.98 -12.49 4.40
C ILE A 77 -3.49 -12.17 4.42
N PHE A 78 -2.69 -12.89 3.61
CA PHE A 78 -1.26 -12.64 3.51
C PHE A 78 -0.93 -11.23 3.02
N MET A 79 -1.67 -10.72 2.04
CA MET A 79 -1.49 -9.36 1.54
C MET A 79 -1.76 -8.32 2.64
N VAL A 80 -2.86 -8.46 3.39
CA VAL A 80 -3.18 -7.56 4.50
C VAL A 80 -2.09 -7.60 5.58
N ALA A 81 -1.64 -8.80 5.96
CA ALA A 81 -0.57 -8.96 6.94
C ALA A 81 0.75 -8.32 6.47
N PHE A 82 1.10 -8.50 5.20
CA PHE A 82 2.30 -7.88 4.61
C PHE A 82 2.19 -6.35 4.60
N CYS A 83 1.03 -5.79 4.24
CA CYS A 83 0.81 -4.34 4.28
C CYS A 83 0.94 -3.78 5.70
N GLN A 84 0.45 -4.50 6.72
CA GLN A 84 0.63 -4.10 8.12
C GLN A 84 2.10 -4.07 8.52
N MET A 85 2.86 -5.12 8.21
CA MET A 85 4.29 -5.16 8.52
C MET A 85 5.08 -4.04 7.84
N MET A 86 4.73 -3.69 6.60
CA MET A 86 5.35 -2.57 5.90
C MET A 86 5.05 -1.23 6.59
N GLU A 87 3.80 -1.02 7.02
CA GLU A 87 3.41 0.19 7.73
C GLU A 87 4.17 0.32 9.07
N ASP A 88 4.29 -0.77 9.81
CA ASP A 88 5.05 -0.83 11.07
C ASP A 88 6.53 -0.49 10.84
N VAL A 89 7.17 -1.06 9.83
CA VAL A 89 8.59 -0.77 9.50
C VAL A 89 8.79 0.70 9.11
N HIS A 90 7.84 1.29 8.38
CA HIS A 90 7.89 2.71 8.03
C HIS A 90 7.76 3.60 9.27
N SER A 91 6.82 3.30 10.18
CA SER A 91 6.65 4.07 11.41
C SER A 91 7.88 4.00 12.32
N MET A 92 8.50 2.83 12.47
CA MET A 92 9.73 2.65 13.23
C MET A 92 10.90 3.46 12.64
N LYS A 93 10.98 3.57 11.31
CA LYS A 93 12.01 4.37 10.64
C LYS A 93 11.80 5.86 10.89
N GLU A 94 10.57 6.34 10.82
CA GLU A 94 10.25 7.74 11.11
C GLU A 94 10.55 8.10 12.57
N GLU A 95 10.23 7.21 13.52
CA GLU A 95 10.54 7.40 14.94
C GLU A 95 12.06 7.42 15.20
N LYS A 96 12.82 6.53 14.55
CA LYS A 96 14.29 6.50 14.66
C LYS A 96 14.93 7.78 14.11
N VAL A 97 14.47 8.27 12.96
CA VAL A 97 14.96 9.54 12.40
C VAL A 97 14.61 10.72 13.31
N ALA A 98 13.38 10.76 13.83
CA ALA A 98 12.95 11.84 14.73
C ALA A 98 13.73 11.86 16.05
N SER A 99 14.11 10.69 16.57
CA SER A 99 14.95 10.57 17.77
C SER A 99 16.41 10.94 17.49
N GLU A 100 17.02 10.49 16.38
CA GLU A 100 18.39 10.89 15.96
C GLU A 100 18.51 12.40 15.66
N CYS A 101 17.43 13.05 15.22
CA CYS A 101 17.42 14.51 15.09
C CYS A 101 17.38 15.25 16.44
N LYS A 102 16.86 14.61 17.50
CA LYS A 102 16.72 15.22 18.83
C LYS A 102 17.87 14.87 19.77
N TYR A 103 18.48 13.70 19.61
CA TYR A 103 19.50 13.16 20.49
C TYR A 103 20.78 12.85 19.71
N ASN A 104 21.95 13.07 20.31
CA ASN A 104 23.24 12.68 19.73
C ASN A 104 23.50 11.17 19.90
N ASP A 105 24.61 10.68 19.35
CA ASP A 105 24.99 9.25 19.37
C ASP A 105 25.09 8.66 20.79
N ASN A 106 25.26 9.52 21.80
CA ASN A 106 25.35 9.15 23.22
C ASN A 106 23.97 9.15 23.92
N GLY A 107 22.88 9.38 23.19
CA GLY A 107 21.52 9.45 23.73
C GLY A 107 21.24 10.71 24.55
N VAL A 108 22.06 11.75 24.40
CA VAL A 108 21.88 13.06 25.07
C VAL A 108 21.17 14.01 24.12
N LEU A 109 20.23 14.81 24.63
CA LEU A 109 19.47 15.78 23.84
C LEU A 109 20.46 16.77 23.22
N LYS A 110 20.48 16.86 21.87
CA LYS A 110 21.43 17.72 21.14
C LYS A 110 21.29 19.15 21.64
N SER A 111 22.41 19.75 22.03
CA SER A 111 22.41 21.17 22.40
C SER A 111 22.10 22.02 21.16
N GLU A 112 21.61 23.23 21.36
CA GLU A 112 21.31 24.15 20.26
C GLU A 112 22.56 24.38 19.40
N GLU A 113 23.72 24.52 20.04
CA GLU A 113 25.02 24.71 19.42
C GLU A 113 25.50 23.50 18.61
N GLU A 114 25.25 22.27 19.08
CA GLU A 114 25.59 21.03 18.37
C GLU A 114 24.75 20.88 17.10
N ARG A 115 23.46 21.28 17.17
CA ARG A 115 22.53 21.28 16.04
C ARG A 115 22.87 22.35 15.00
N GLU A 116 23.30 23.52 15.45
CA GLU A 116 23.81 24.60 14.59
C GLU A 116 25.07 24.18 13.84
N ASN A 117 26.03 23.58 14.55
CA ASN A 117 27.27 23.09 13.96
C ASN A 117 27.04 21.97 12.94
N GLU A 118 26.07 21.10 13.16
CA GLU A 118 25.67 20.05 12.20
C GLU A 118 25.08 20.64 10.90
N ILE A 119 24.33 21.73 10.98
CA ILE A 119 23.79 22.40 9.80
C ILE A 119 24.92 23.10 9.02
N ILE A 120 25.83 23.78 9.73
CA ILE A 120 26.99 24.45 9.14
C ILE A 120 27.94 23.42 8.49
N SER A 121 28.22 22.29 9.16
CA SER A 121 29.10 21.24 8.64
C SER A 121 28.56 20.57 7.38
N ASN A 122 27.24 20.48 7.26
CA ASN A 122 26.55 20.00 6.05
C ASN A 122 26.44 21.06 4.92
N GLY A 123 27.20 22.16 4.99
CA GLY A 123 27.22 23.22 3.97
C GLY A 123 26.14 24.28 4.13
N GLY A 124 25.49 24.33 5.29
CA GLY A 124 24.61 25.42 5.71
C GLY A 124 25.36 26.73 5.89
N TRP A 125 24.62 27.82 6.04
CA TRP A 125 25.17 29.16 6.18
C TRP A 125 24.41 29.94 7.24
N LYS A 126 25.10 30.87 7.88
CA LYS A 126 24.51 31.78 8.87
C LYS A 126 24.30 33.13 8.23
N CYS A 127 23.08 33.66 8.33
CA CYS A 127 22.79 34.99 7.82
C CYS A 127 23.53 36.04 8.66
N PRO A 128 24.34 36.92 8.05
CA PRO A 128 25.08 37.95 8.79
C PRO A 128 24.17 39.01 9.41
N ASP A 129 23.04 39.33 8.76
CA ASP A 129 22.14 40.40 9.23
C ASP A 129 21.28 40.01 10.44
N CYS A 130 20.79 38.76 10.49
CA CYS A 130 19.84 38.32 11.52
C CYS A 130 20.29 37.10 12.32
N ASN A 131 21.53 36.62 12.09
CA ASN A 131 22.13 35.46 12.74
C ASN A 131 21.35 34.14 12.65
N ARG A 132 20.32 34.04 11.79
CA ARG A 132 19.63 32.76 11.54
C ARG A 132 20.52 31.81 10.74
N ILE A 133 20.48 30.55 11.11
CA ILE A 133 21.17 29.47 10.41
C ILE A 133 20.21 28.82 9.43
N HIS A 134 20.70 28.65 8.21
CA HIS A 134 19.98 28.12 7.08
C HIS A 134 20.71 26.88 6.54
N PRO A 135 19.97 25.84 6.11
CA PRO A 135 20.55 24.68 5.48
C PRO A 135 21.14 25.01 4.09
N ALA A 136 21.99 24.12 3.58
CA ALA A 136 22.77 24.37 2.37
C ALA A 136 21.93 24.73 1.13
N TYR A 137 20.72 24.17 1.03
CA TYR A 137 19.79 24.32 -0.09
C TYR A 137 18.99 25.63 -0.07
N GLU A 138 18.91 26.30 1.08
CA GLU A 138 18.15 27.54 1.21
C GLU A 138 19.07 28.72 0.86
N THR A 139 18.67 29.56 -0.10
CA THR A 139 19.54 30.62 -0.64
C THR A 139 19.14 32.03 -0.19
N SER A 140 17.95 32.19 0.38
CA SER A 140 17.39 33.47 0.80
C SER A 140 16.96 33.41 2.27
N CYS A 141 17.32 34.42 3.04
CA CYS A 141 16.86 34.60 4.41
C CYS A 141 15.58 35.45 4.46
N VAL A 142 14.77 35.27 5.50
CA VAL A 142 13.56 36.05 5.79
C VAL A 142 13.86 37.56 5.93
N CYS A 143 15.08 37.93 6.33
CA CYS A 143 15.50 39.33 6.39
C CYS A 143 15.80 39.95 5.01
N GLY A 144 15.71 39.17 3.92
CA GLY A 144 15.98 39.61 2.56
C GLY A 144 17.42 39.41 2.08
N ARG A 145 18.33 38.95 2.95
CA ARG A 145 19.73 38.60 2.60
C ARG A 145 19.79 37.30 1.81
N ASN A 146 20.64 37.24 0.78
CA ASN A 146 20.94 36.02 0.05
C ASN A 146 22.30 35.43 0.44
N LYS A 147 22.44 34.11 0.31
CA LYS A 147 23.68 33.37 0.53
C LYS A 147 24.81 33.94 -0.34
N GLY A 148 25.91 34.35 0.28
CA GLY A 148 27.09 34.88 -0.43
C GLY A 148 26.98 36.33 -0.90
N THR A 149 26.01 37.09 -0.39
CA THR A 149 26.08 38.55 -0.45
C THR A 149 26.77 39.05 0.81
N ASP A 150 27.88 39.79 0.65
CA ASP A 150 28.68 40.43 1.72
C ASP A 150 28.29 41.90 1.95
#